data_AF-A0A1W9VUU8-F1
#
_entry.id   AF-A0A1W9VUU8-F1
#
_cell.length_a   1.000
_cell.length_b   1.000
_cell.length_c   1.000
_cell.angle_alpha   90.00
_cell.angle_beta   90.00
_cell.angle_gamma   90.00
#
_symmetry.space_group_name_H-M   'P 1'
#
loop_
_entity.id
_entity.type
_entity.pdbx_description
1 polymer ?
#
loop_
_entity_poly.entity_id
_entity_poly.type
_entity_poly.pdbx_seq_one_letter_code
_entity_poly.pdbx_strand_id
1 'polypeptide(L)' 'MKKINETFDCINCQKEIPLALKTCRNHCPHCFTSLHVDGDIPGDRNTACHGKMYPTQYYLAN' A
#
# COMPACT_ATOMS: atom_id res chain seq x y z
N MET A 1 16.74 -7.54 -4.18
CA MET A 1 15.50 -6.85 -3.79
C MET A 1 14.58 -7.86 -3.13
N LYS A 2 14.30 -7.72 -1.83
CA LYS A 2 13.43 -8.64 -1.09
C LYS A 2 11.99 -8.36 -1.53
N LYS A 3 11.28 -9.36 -2.05
CA LYS A 3 9.88 -9.19 -2.47
C LYS A 3 9.01 -9.22 -1.22
N ILE A 4 8.78 -8.06 -0.61
CA ILE A 4 8.00 -7.92 0.62
C ILE A 4 6.54 -7.83 0.20
N ASN A 5 5.90 -8.98 0.12
CA ASN A 5 4.48 -9.14 -0.12
C ASN A 5 3.93 -9.82 1.12
N GLU A 6 3.36 -9.03 2.01
CA GLU A 6 2.90 -9.46 3.33
C GLU A 6 1.45 -9.04 3.49
N THR A 7 0.71 -9.78 4.32
CA THR A 7 -0.63 -9.38 4.74
C THR A 7 -0.51 -8.17 5.67
N PHE A 8 -1.41 -7.19 5.54
CA PHE A 8 -1.42 -6.02 6.42
C PHE A 8 -2.84 -5.50 6.64
N ASP A 9 -3.06 -4.86 7.78
CA ASP A 9 -4.29 -4.14 8.06
C ASP A 9 -4.27 -2.74 7.44
N CYS A 10 -5.31 -2.38 6.70
CA CYS A 10 -5.41 -1.05 6.15
C CYS A 10 -5.55 0.01 7.26
N ILE A 11 -4.61 0.96 7.31
CA ILE A 11 -4.60 2.06 8.29
C ILE A 11 -5.82 3.02 8.18
N ASN A 12 -6.63 2.91 7.13
CA ASN A 12 -7.82 3.73 6.92
C ASN A 12 -9.12 2.96 7.19
N CYS A 13 -9.36 1.87 6.46
CA CYS A 13 -10.62 1.11 6.58
C CYS A 13 -10.53 -0.12 7.47
N GLN A 14 -9.36 -0.41 8.07
CA GLN A 14 -9.12 -1.54 8.98
C GLN A 14 -9.41 -2.94 8.39
N LYS A 15 -9.57 -3.05 7.08
CA LYS A 15 -9.67 -4.35 6.40
C LYS A 15 -8.29 -5.01 6.33
N GLU A 16 -8.25 -6.31 6.63
CA GLU A 16 -7.10 -7.16 6.38
C GLU A 16 -6.91 -7.31 4.86
N ILE A 17 -5.71 -6.95 4.37
CA ILE A 17 -5.34 -7.02 2.96
C ILE A 17 -4.45 -8.24 2.76
N PRO A 18 -4.92 -9.26 2.02
CA PRO A 18 -4.14 -10.47 1.80
C PRO A 18 -2.96 -10.22 0.86
N LEU A 19 -2.02 -11.16 0.88
CA LEU A 19 -0.91 -11.28 -0.05
C LEU A 19 -1.35 -10.99 -1.50
N ALA A 20 -0.63 -10.11 -2.17
CA ALA A 20 -0.83 -9.86 -3.58
C ALA A 20 -0.32 -11.04 -4.42
N LEU A 21 -0.95 -11.32 -5.56
CA LEU A 21 -0.53 -12.45 -6.40
C LEU A 21 0.81 -12.22 -7.12
N LYS A 22 1.17 -10.96 -7.41
CA LYS A 22 2.33 -10.65 -8.26
C LYS A 22 3.21 -9.51 -7.77
N THR A 23 2.64 -8.42 -7.25
CA THR A 23 3.34 -7.17 -6.95
C THR A 23 3.37 -6.89 -5.45
N CYS A 24 4.38 -6.17 -4.95
CA CYS A 24 4.30 -5.59 -3.61
C CYS A 24 3.22 -4.49 -3.62
N ARG A 25 2.27 -4.52 -2.68
CA ARG A 25 1.18 -3.53 -2.58
C ARG A 25 1.25 -2.80 -1.25
N ASN A 26 1.13 -1.48 -1.31
CA ASN A 26 1.04 -0.59 -0.15
C ASN A 26 -0.31 0.11 -0.05
N HIS A 27 -1.15 -0.04 -1.09
CA HIS A 27 -2.49 0.51 -1.15
C HIS A 27 -3.54 -0.57 -0.89
N CYS A 28 -4.59 -0.18 -0.16
CA CYS A 28 -5.75 -1.02 0.05
C CYS A 28 -6.57 -1.09 -1.25
N PRO A 29 -6.89 -2.28 -1.80
CA PRO A 29 -7.72 -2.39 -3.00
C PRO A 29 -9.20 -2.00 -2.78
N HIS A 30 -9.64 -1.83 -1.52
CA HIS A 30 -11.03 -1.48 -1.19
C HIS A 30 -11.26 0.03 -1.04
N CYS A 31 -10.30 0.76 -0.46
CA CYS A 31 -10.42 2.19 -0.22
C CYS A 31 -9.34 3.02 -0.92
N PHE A 32 -8.44 2.36 -1.65
CA PHE A 32 -7.30 2.94 -2.39
C PHE A 32 -6.32 3.78 -1.55
N THR A 33 -6.51 3.84 -0.23
CA THR A 33 -5.59 4.52 0.67
C THR A 33 -4.28 3.75 0.68
N SER A 34 -3.19 4.46 0.42
CA SER A 34 -1.82 3.95 0.50
C SER A 34 -1.13 4.45 1.76
N LEU A 35 -0.09 3.75 2.17
CA LEU A 35 0.82 4.16 3.23
C LEU A 35 2.17 4.54 2.61
N HIS A 36 2.71 5.68 3.01
CA HIS A 36 4.09 6.01 2.67
C HIS A 36 5.01 5.06 3.42
N VAL A 37 5.73 4.20 2.69
CA VAL A 37 6.65 3.22 3.26
C VAL A 37 8.08 3.39 2.75
N ASP A 38 8.27 3.83 1.51
CA ASP A 38 9.59 3.99 0.91
C ASP A 38 10.28 5.27 1.41
N GLY A 39 11.56 5.17 1.76
CA GLY A 39 12.43 6.27 2.16
C GLY A 39 13.17 6.88 0.97
N ASP A 40 14.49 6.98 1.05
CA ASP A 40 15.32 7.60 0.01
C ASP A 40 15.48 6.72 -1.23
N ILE A 41 15.31 5.40 -1.08
CA ILE A 41 15.49 4.43 -2.17
C ILE A 41 14.15 3.73 -2.44
N PRO A 42 13.64 3.74 -3.68
CA PRO A 42 12.40 3.02 -4.01
C PRO A 42 12.46 1.54 -3.61
N GLY A 43 11.51 1.10 -2.76
CA GLY A 43 11.42 -0.27 -2.28
C GLY A 43 12.27 -0.61 -1.06
N ASP A 44 12.96 0.36 -0.44
CA ASP A 44 13.67 0.18 0.84
C ASP A 44 12.71 -0.01 2.03
N ARG A 45 11.46 0.44 1.90
CA ARG A 45 10.42 0.45 2.93
C ARG A 45 10.90 1.03 4.27
N ASN A 46 11.78 2.03 4.26
CA ASN A 46 12.46 2.52 5.46
C ASN A 46 12.06 3.95 5.88
N THR A 47 10.92 4.46 5.39
CA THR A 47 10.48 5.81 5.75
C THR A 47 10.02 5.90 7.20
N ALA A 48 10.31 7.02 7.87
CA ALA A 48 9.76 7.32 9.20
C ALA A 48 8.41 8.05 9.13
N CYS A 49 8.02 8.54 7.95
CA CYS A 49 6.83 9.38 7.77
C CYS A 49 5.53 8.63 8.07
N HIS A 50 5.38 7.41 7.52
CA HIS A 50 4.17 6.59 7.62
C HIS A 50 2.86 7.37 7.33
N GLY A 51 2.95 8.38 6.47
CA GLY A 51 1.82 9.24 6.10
C GLY A 51 0.77 8.47 5.29
N LYS A 52 -0.51 8.77 5.55
CA LYS A 52 -1.63 8.24 4.75
C LYS A 52 -1.72 9.01 3.44
N MET A 53 -1.73 8.29 2.32
CA MET A 53 -1.93 8.86 0.99
C MET A 53 -3.32 8.49 0.50
N TYR A 54 -4.21 9.47 0.46
CA TYR A 54 -5.59 9.29 0.02
C TYR A 54 -5.71 9.34 -1.51
N PRO A 55 -6.55 8.50 -2.12
CA PRO A 55 -6.82 8.57 -3.55
C PRO A 55 -7.53 9.88 -3.89
N THR A 56 -7.17 10.50 -5.01
CA THR A 56 -7.87 11.68 -5.53
C THR A 56 -8.98 11.31 -6.51
N GLN A 57 -8.78 10.25 -7.30
CA GLN A 57 -9.77 9.75 -8.26
C GLN A 57 -9.50 8.28 -8.61
N TYR A 58 -10.54 7.54 -8.98
CA TYR A 58 -10.43 6.23 -9.63
C TYR A 58 -11.48 6.11 -10.74
N TYR A 59 -11.24 5.22 -11.69
CA TYR A 59 -12.16 4.91 -12.78
C TYR A 59 -12.45 3.42 -12.80
N LEU A 60 -13.69 3.05 -13.05
CA LEU A 60 -14.07 1.67 -13.31
C LEU A 60 -13.97 1.43 -14.81
N ALA A 61 -13.06 0.56 -15.22
CA ALA A 61 -13.07 0.01 -16.56
C ALA A 61 -14.12 -1.11 -16.57
N ASN A 62 -15.30 -0.81 -17.10
CA ASN A 62 -16.31 -1.82 -17.43
C ASN A 62 -15.89 -2.56 -18.70
#